data_AF-A0A7X8SKU9-F1
#
_entry.id   AF-A0A7X8SKU9-F1
#
_cell.length_a   1.000
_cell.length_b   1.000
_cell.length_c   1.000
_cell.angle_alpha   90.00
_cell.angle_beta   90.00
_cell.angle_gamma   90.00
#
_symmetry.space_group_name_H-M   'P 1'
#
loop_
_entity.id
_entity.type
_entity.pdbx_description
1 polymer ?
#
loop_
_entity_poly.entity_id
_entity_poly.type
_entity_poly.pdbx_seq_one_letter_code
_entity_poly.pdbx_strand_id
1 'polypeptide(L)'
;MSEKTSLENGSLVAKEIKLSLHVKNINEYLTDMYKQPGTPVEPIVIDQFVKTDLSGIFEIQSGETFTVEFDKKAKTKLKAELLFLQIQNMTKRKADIFDEIAWAKYFNKANDHVVAPNGCYYVKSDNDGKVTASTMKLASTDKPLLFSYYAVFSIKVDNKKYYCIIDPFGKITSGTS
;
A
#
# COMPACT_ATOMS: atom_id res chain seq x y z
N MET A 1 -14.35 48.10 -10.85
CA MET A 1 -13.25 47.50 -10.07
C MET A 1 -13.89 46.63 -9.01
N SER A 2 -13.88 45.31 -9.24
CA SER A 2 -13.12 44.30 -8.45
C SER A 2 -13.82 44.01 -7.11
N GLU A 3 -14.15 42.78 -6.73
CA GLU A 3 -13.51 41.51 -6.99
C GLU A 3 -14.52 40.36 -6.94
N LYS A 4 -14.35 39.39 -7.85
CA LYS A 4 -14.93 38.05 -7.76
C LYS A 4 -14.20 37.29 -6.67
N THR A 5 -14.90 36.90 -5.61
CA THR A 5 -14.42 35.88 -4.68
C THR A 5 -14.61 34.51 -5.34
N SER A 6 -13.60 34.06 -6.07
CA SER A 6 -13.50 32.68 -6.53
C SER A 6 -13.14 31.81 -5.31
N LEU A 7 -14.12 31.08 -4.78
CA LEU A 7 -13.87 29.93 -3.91
C LEU A 7 -13.23 28.85 -4.77
N GLU A 8 -11.90 28.73 -4.70
CA GLU A 8 -11.18 27.58 -5.23
C GLU A 8 -11.63 26.33 -4.47
N ASN A 9 -12.57 25.60 -5.07
CA ASN A 9 -12.76 24.19 -4.79
C ASN A 9 -11.50 23.45 -5.23
N GLY A 10 -10.49 23.42 -4.36
CA GLY A 10 -9.33 22.55 -4.49
C GLY A 10 -9.82 21.10 -4.43
N SER A 11 -10.05 20.50 -5.59
CA SER A 11 -10.35 19.09 -5.73
C SER A 11 -9.24 18.29 -5.05
N LEU A 12 -9.56 17.61 -3.95
CA LEU A 12 -8.65 16.65 -3.32
C LEU A 12 -8.36 15.55 -4.35
N VAL A 13 -7.15 15.53 -4.90
CA VAL A 13 -6.78 14.58 -5.96
C VAL A 13 -6.67 13.20 -5.32
N ALA A 14 -7.59 12.30 -5.65
CA ALA A 14 -7.49 10.91 -5.24
C ALA A 14 -6.40 10.21 -6.05
N LYS A 15 -5.44 9.59 -5.37
CA LYS A 15 -4.37 8.82 -6.01
C LYS A 15 -4.76 7.34 -6.10
N GLU A 16 -4.98 6.85 -7.31
CA GLU A 16 -5.24 5.43 -7.55
C GLU A 16 -3.93 4.68 -7.88
N ILE A 17 -3.66 3.62 -7.13
CA ILE A 17 -2.54 2.71 -7.35
C ILE A 17 -3.10 1.36 -7.79
N LYS A 18 -2.84 0.99 -9.05
CA LYS A 18 -3.24 -0.30 -9.61
C LYS A 18 -2.05 -1.25 -9.63
N LEU A 19 -2.13 -2.29 -8.80
CA LEU A 19 -1.13 -3.35 -8.70
C LEU A 19 -1.32 -4.34 -9.86
N SER A 20 -0.33 -4.36 -10.75
CA SER A 20 -0.29 -5.24 -11.92
C SER A 20 0.78 -6.31 -11.74
N LEU A 21 0.42 -7.57 -12.02
CA LEU A 21 1.28 -8.74 -11.80
C LEU A 21 1.63 -9.49 -13.09
N HIS A 22 2.82 -10.10 -13.12
CA HIS A 22 3.22 -11.10 -14.11
C HIS A 22 2.57 -12.46 -13.81
N VAL A 23 1.27 -12.57 -14.10
CA VAL A 23 0.44 -13.76 -13.82
C VAL A 23 1.09 -15.09 -14.20
N LYS A 24 1.67 -15.19 -15.42
CA LYS A 24 2.30 -16.42 -15.89
C LYS A 24 3.49 -16.81 -15.02
N ASN A 25 4.40 -15.87 -14.79
CA ASN A 25 5.62 -16.08 -14.02
C ASN A 25 5.33 -16.41 -12.55
N ILE A 26 4.27 -15.83 -11.95
CA ILE A 26 3.85 -16.15 -10.59
C ILE A 26 3.35 -17.59 -10.49
N ASN A 27 2.54 -18.03 -11.46
CA ASN A 27 2.06 -19.41 -11.46
C ASN A 27 3.24 -20.38 -11.51
N GLU A 28 4.14 -20.22 -12.49
CA GLU A 28 5.36 -21.03 -12.64
C GLU A 28 6.23 -21.00 -11.37
N TYR A 29 6.46 -19.83 -10.78
CA TYR A 29 7.25 -19.70 -9.56
C TYR A 29 6.67 -20.46 -8.37
N LEU A 30 5.35 -20.42 -8.18
CA LEU A 30 4.69 -21.05 -7.03
C LEU A 30 4.50 -22.55 -7.23
N THR A 31 4.22 -23.00 -8.47
CA THR A 31 4.02 -24.42 -8.79
C THR A 31 5.35 -25.15 -8.90
N ASP A 32 6.30 -24.60 -9.66
CA ASP A 32 7.47 -25.35 -10.10
C ASP A 32 8.56 -25.39 -9.02
N MET A 33 8.57 -24.40 -8.12
CA MET A 33 9.48 -24.40 -6.96
C MET A 33 8.88 -24.98 -5.68
N TYR A 34 7.70 -25.61 -5.75
CA TYR A 34 6.98 -26.19 -4.60
C TYR A 34 6.93 -25.25 -3.39
N LYS A 35 6.63 -23.97 -3.62
CA LYS A 35 6.63 -22.99 -2.54
C LYS A 35 5.53 -23.33 -1.53
N GLN A 36 5.88 -23.24 -0.25
CA GLN A 36 4.87 -23.30 0.81
C GLN A 36 3.95 -22.09 0.66
N PRO A 37 2.63 -22.22 0.92
CA PRO A 37 1.64 -21.15 0.78
C PRO A 37 1.96 -19.82 1.47
N GLY A 38 2.89 -19.81 2.42
CA GLY A 38 3.06 -18.71 3.36
C GLY A 38 1.84 -18.55 4.26
N THR A 39 1.88 -17.52 5.09
CA THR A 39 0.76 -17.08 5.92
C THR A 39 0.65 -15.55 5.83
N PRO A 40 -0.43 -14.91 6.32
CA PRO A 40 -0.50 -13.46 6.39
C PRO A 40 0.66 -12.80 7.17
N VAL A 41 1.26 -13.52 8.12
CA VAL A 41 2.39 -13.04 8.94
C VAL A 41 3.75 -13.42 8.37
N GLU A 42 3.81 -14.48 7.56
CA GLU A 42 4.99 -14.93 6.82
C GLU A 42 4.65 -15.10 5.33
N PRO A 43 4.35 -14.00 4.62
CA PRO A 43 3.95 -14.05 3.22
C PRO A 43 5.14 -14.26 2.29
N ILE A 44 4.87 -14.79 1.11
CA ILE A 44 5.86 -14.97 0.04
C ILE A 44 6.13 -13.62 -0.62
N VAL A 45 7.38 -13.19 -0.65
CA VAL A 45 7.80 -11.95 -1.35
C VAL A 45 7.76 -12.19 -2.86
N ILE A 46 7.06 -11.32 -3.60
CA ILE A 46 6.84 -11.47 -5.06
C ILE A 46 7.22 -10.23 -5.89
N ASP A 47 8.04 -9.32 -5.35
CA ASP A 47 8.33 -8.00 -5.93
C ASP A 47 8.82 -8.06 -7.38
N GLN A 48 9.63 -9.08 -7.69
CA GLN A 48 10.16 -9.37 -9.03
C GLN A 48 9.06 -9.61 -10.08
N PHE A 49 7.85 -9.95 -9.65
CA PHE A 49 6.71 -10.23 -10.52
C PHE A 49 5.72 -9.07 -10.61
N VAL A 50 6.02 -7.93 -9.99
CA VAL A 50 5.17 -6.74 -10.07
C VAL A 50 5.59 -5.87 -11.24
N LYS A 51 4.62 -5.55 -12.10
CA LYS A 51 4.76 -4.73 -13.32
C LYS A 51 4.64 -3.25 -13.05
N THR A 52 3.78 -2.88 -12.12
CA THR A 52 3.60 -1.48 -11.72
C THR A 52 4.95 -0.96 -11.27
N ASP A 53 5.29 0.27 -11.65
CA ASP A 53 6.45 0.93 -11.07
C ASP A 53 6.22 1.04 -9.56
N LEU A 54 6.99 0.26 -8.81
CA LEU A 54 6.92 0.10 -7.38
C LEU A 54 7.87 1.06 -6.69
N SER A 55 8.10 2.25 -7.25
CA SER A 55 8.87 3.29 -6.56
C SER A 55 8.48 3.39 -5.09
N GLY A 56 7.20 3.09 -4.75
CA GLY A 56 6.76 2.36 -3.53
C GLY A 56 6.93 3.10 -2.20
N ILE A 57 7.69 4.16 -2.30
CA ILE A 57 7.73 5.36 -1.53
C ILE A 57 6.89 6.33 -2.35
N PHE A 58 5.80 6.79 -1.78
CA PHE A 58 5.14 7.97 -2.30
C PHE A 58 4.98 8.99 -1.20
N GLU A 59 5.19 10.24 -1.57
CA GLU A 59 4.73 11.35 -0.75
C GLU A 59 3.21 11.30 -0.73
N ILE A 60 2.65 11.26 0.47
CA ILE A 60 1.23 11.53 0.65
C ILE A 60 1.15 12.99 1.06
N GLN A 61 0.51 13.80 0.22
CA GLN A 61 0.29 15.19 0.57
C GLN A 61 -0.84 15.30 1.59
N SER A 62 -0.76 16.36 2.38
CA SER A 62 -1.80 16.78 3.30
C SER A 62 -3.19 16.78 2.63
N GLY A 63 -4.15 16.07 3.23
CA GLY A 63 -5.53 16.00 2.76
C GLY A 63 -5.76 15.07 1.56
N GLU A 64 -4.74 14.34 1.09
CA GLU A 64 -4.91 13.38 -0.01
C GLU A 64 -5.56 12.08 0.45
N THR A 65 -6.33 11.48 -0.45
CA THR A 65 -6.79 10.10 -0.33
C THR A 65 -6.09 9.27 -1.39
N PHE A 66 -5.61 8.09 -1.00
CA PHE A 66 -5.10 7.13 -1.95
C PHE A 66 -5.82 5.79 -1.81
N THR A 67 -5.98 5.11 -2.94
CA THR A 67 -6.62 3.81 -3.04
C THR A 67 -5.68 2.84 -3.74
N VAL A 68 -5.46 1.67 -3.14
CA VAL A 68 -4.68 0.58 -3.72
C VAL A 68 -5.60 -0.58 -4.05
N GLU A 69 -5.50 -1.10 -5.28
CA GLU A 69 -6.20 -2.31 -5.69
C GLU A 69 -5.42 -3.09 -6.75
N PHE A 70 -5.75 -4.37 -6.92
CA PHE A 70 -5.25 -5.15 -8.05
C PHE A 70 -5.96 -4.80 -9.35
N ASP A 71 -5.23 -4.86 -10.46
CA ASP A 71 -5.84 -4.77 -11.79
C ASP A 71 -6.81 -5.94 -12.05
N LYS A 72 -7.69 -5.76 -13.05
CA LYS A 72 -8.69 -6.78 -13.43
C LYS A 72 -8.05 -8.12 -13.81
N LYS A 73 -6.85 -8.13 -14.38
CA LYS A 73 -6.18 -9.36 -14.84
C LYS A 73 -5.69 -10.18 -13.64
N ALA A 74 -5.08 -9.55 -12.64
CA ALA A 74 -4.68 -10.19 -11.39
C ALA A 74 -5.92 -10.69 -10.61
N LYS A 75 -6.96 -9.87 -10.46
CA LYS A 75 -8.22 -10.26 -9.81
C LYS A 75 -8.87 -11.47 -10.48
N THR A 76 -8.86 -11.54 -11.81
CA THR A 76 -9.55 -12.63 -12.54
C THR A 76 -8.71 -13.91 -12.68
N LYS A 77 -7.42 -13.77 -13.02
CA LYS A 77 -6.54 -14.91 -13.34
C LYS A 77 -5.85 -15.53 -12.13
N LEU A 78 -5.52 -14.71 -11.12
CA LEU A 78 -4.91 -15.17 -9.88
C LEU A 78 -5.87 -15.18 -8.70
N LYS A 79 -7.12 -14.74 -8.89
CA LYS A 79 -8.05 -14.48 -7.76
C LYS A 79 -7.40 -13.61 -6.69
N ALA A 80 -6.63 -12.61 -7.13
CA ALA A 80 -5.89 -11.73 -6.23
C ALA A 80 -6.85 -10.95 -5.33
N GLU A 81 -6.65 -11.09 -4.02
CA GLU A 81 -7.43 -10.45 -2.96
C GLU A 81 -6.45 -9.70 -2.06
N LEU A 82 -6.45 -8.36 -2.14
CA LEU A 82 -5.71 -7.53 -1.21
C LEU A 82 -6.30 -7.72 0.19
N LEU A 83 -5.47 -7.95 1.19
CA LEU A 83 -5.93 -8.18 2.57
C LEU A 83 -5.78 -6.93 3.41
N PHE A 84 -4.60 -6.31 3.33
CA PHE A 84 -4.30 -5.05 3.99
C PHE A 84 -3.06 -4.39 3.38
N LEU A 85 -2.89 -3.10 3.66
CA LEU A 85 -1.62 -2.41 3.52
C LEU A 85 -0.97 -2.25 4.88
N GLN A 86 0.33 -2.48 4.96
CA GLN A 86 1.16 -2.03 6.07
C GLN A 86 1.87 -0.75 5.64
N ILE A 87 1.55 0.37 6.27
CA ILE A 87 2.13 1.68 6.00
C ILE A 87 3.23 1.94 7.02
N GLN A 88 4.40 2.34 6.53
CA GLN A 88 5.53 2.72 7.37
C GLN A 88 5.89 4.19 7.12
N ASN A 89 6.14 4.92 8.21
CA ASN A 89 6.67 6.25 8.11
C ASN A 89 8.17 6.20 7.77
N MET A 90 8.54 6.80 6.65
CA MET A 90 9.92 6.86 6.16
C MET A 90 10.61 8.19 6.46
N THR A 91 9.91 9.15 7.09
CA THR A 91 10.48 10.48 7.29
C THR A 91 11.59 10.58 8.33
N LYS A 92 11.81 9.63 9.27
CA LYS A 92 12.77 9.90 10.35
C LYS A 92 13.57 8.74 10.94
N ARG A 93 14.68 9.17 11.58
CA ARG A 93 15.67 8.45 12.39
C ARG A 93 14.98 7.37 13.23
N LYS A 94 15.63 6.20 13.36
CA LYS A 94 15.16 4.96 14.04
C LYS A 94 14.46 5.09 15.41
N ALA A 95 14.49 6.26 16.08
CA ALA A 95 13.93 6.49 17.40
C ALA A 95 12.45 6.95 17.41
N ASP A 96 11.89 7.39 16.28
CA ASP A 96 10.54 7.96 16.21
C ASP A 96 9.49 6.90 15.80
N ILE A 97 9.28 5.87 16.63
CA ILE A 97 8.19 4.90 16.43
C ILE A 97 6.85 5.64 16.57
N PHE A 98 6.03 5.65 15.53
CA PHE A 98 4.70 6.27 15.57
C PHE A 98 3.71 5.35 16.27
N ASP A 99 3.17 5.81 17.39
CA ASP A 99 2.05 5.17 18.06
C ASP A 99 0.70 5.58 17.44
N GLU A 100 -0.38 5.03 18.00
CA GLU A 100 -1.76 5.32 17.61
C GLU A 100 -2.08 6.83 17.63
N ILE A 101 -1.53 7.58 18.59
CA ILE A 101 -1.77 9.02 18.74
C ILE A 101 -1.01 9.79 17.65
N ALA A 102 0.21 9.38 17.32
CA ALA A 102 1.00 9.96 16.26
C ALA A 102 0.36 9.72 14.89
N TRP A 103 -0.08 8.50 14.58
CA TRP A 103 -0.78 8.20 13.32
C TRP A 103 -2.10 8.96 13.19
N ALA A 104 -2.82 9.15 14.29
CA ALA A 104 -4.06 9.94 14.32
C ALA A 104 -3.87 11.42 13.95
N LYS A 105 -2.64 11.94 13.92
CA LYS A 105 -2.34 13.29 13.41
C LYS A 105 -2.25 13.37 11.89
N TYR A 106 -2.10 12.23 11.23
CA TYR A 106 -1.84 12.17 9.80
C TYR A 106 -2.92 11.46 9.02
N PHE A 107 -3.63 10.51 9.62
CA PHE A 107 -4.69 9.76 8.95
C PHE A 107 -6.05 10.07 9.55
N ASN A 108 -7.06 10.18 8.68
CA ASN A 108 -8.44 10.09 9.11
C ASN A 108 -8.66 8.67 9.64
N LYS A 109 -9.02 8.55 10.91
CA LYS A 109 -9.36 7.24 11.50
C LYS A 109 -10.60 6.67 10.83
N ALA A 110 -10.40 5.76 9.87
CA ALA A 110 -11.45 4.86 9.41
C ALA A 110 -11.62 3.72 10.43
N ASN A 111 -12.74 3.00 10.47
CA ASN A 111 -12.94 1.93 11.47
C ASN A 111 -12.06 0.67 11.25
N ASP A 112 -11.29 0.62 10.16
CA ASP A 112 -10.57 -0.57 9.68
C ASP A 112 -9.03 -0.42 9.69
N HIS A 113 -8.48 0.23 10.72
CA HIS A 113 -7.02 0.34 10.92
C HIS A 113 -6.55 -0.15 12.28
N VAL A 114 -5.28 -0.53 12.35
CA VAL A 114 -4.58 -0.92 13.58
C VAL A 114 -3.14 -0.41 13.51
N VAL A 115 -2.62 0.17 14.61
CA VAL A 115 -1.19 0.43 14.76
C VAL A 115 -0.53 -0.72 15.52
N ALA A 116 0.49 -1.34 14.90
CA ALA A 116 1.24 -2.40 15.54
C ALA A 116 2.36 -1.83 16.44
N PRO A 117 2.88 -2.63 17.40
CA PRO A 117 3.96 -2.18 18.30
C PRO A 117 5.26 -1.75 17.61
N ASN A 118 5.48 -2.19 16.38
CA ASN A 118 6.61 -1.77 15.54
C ASN A 118 6.42 -0.38 14.89
N GLY A 119 5.30 0.30 15.18
CA GLY A 119 4.94 1.62 14.67
C GLY A 119 4.38 1.64 13.26
N CYS A 120 4.11 0.47 12.66
CA CYS A 120 3.46 0.40 11.36
C CYS A 120 1.94 0.56 11.50
N TYR A 121 1.34 1.24 10.53
CA TYR A 121 -0.09 1.48 10.43
C TYR A 121 -0.71 0.53 9.41
N TYR A 122 -1.59 -0.35 9.84
CA TYR A 122 -2.24 -1.34 9.01
C TYR A 122 -3.62 -0.85 8.60
N VAL A 123 -3.95 -0.95 7.31
CA VAL A 123 -5.28 -0.62 6.78
C VAL A 123 -5.83 -1.82 6.05
N LYS A 124 -6.96 -2.33 6.52
CA LYS A 124 -7.61 -3.50 5.92
C LYS A 124 -8.26 -3.14 4.59
N SER A 125 -8.35 -4.11 3.68
CA SER A 125 -9.16 -3.96 2.49
C SER A 125 -10.65 -3.92 2.81
N ASP A 126 -11.40 -3.18 2.01
CA ASP A 126 -12.85 -3.25 1.95
C ASP A 126 -13.35 -4.56 1.28
N ASN A 127 -14.66 -4.72 1.21
CA ASN A 127 -15.32 -5.88 0.59
C ASN A 127 -15.10 -5.98 -0.93
N ASP A 128 -14.63 -4.90 -1.58
CA ASP A 128 -14.30 -4.86 -3.01
C ASP A 128 -12.81 -5.19 -3.27
N GLY A 129 -12.06 -5.51 -2.21
CA GLY A 129 -10.64 -5.82 -2.28
C GLY A 129 -9.78 -4.60 -2.59
N LYS A 130 -10.22 -3.41 -2.14
CA LYS A 130 -9.48 -2.16 -2.23
C LYS A 130 -9.07 -1.71 -0.83
N VAL A 131 -7.90 -1.09 -0.72
CA VAL A 131 -7.53 -0.38 0.51
C VAL A 131 -7.56 1.10 0.21
N THR A 132 -8.37 1.85 0.95
CA THR A 132 -8.43 3.31 0.85
C THR A 132 -7.96 3.93 2.16
N ALA A 133 -7.02 4.86 2.07
CA ALA A 133 -6.56 5.61 3.22
C ALA A 133 -6.52 7.11 2.87
N SER A 134 -7.03 7.91 3.81
CA SER A 134 -7.11 9.36 3.67
C SER A 134 -6.27 10.02 4.74
N THR A 135 -5.48 11.00 4.33
CA THR A 135 -4.73 11.83 5.28
C THR A 135 -5.54 13.03 5.74
N MET A 136 -5.21 13.50 6.94
CA MET A 136 -5.77 14.76 7.44
C MET A 136 -5.17 15.94 6.69
N LYS A 137 -5.95 17.03 6.60
CA LYS A 137 -5.44 18.31 6.13
C LYS A 137 -4.57 18.93 7.23
N LEU A 138 -3.26 18.76 7.09
CA LEU A 138 -2.20 19.37 7.89
C LEU A 138 -2.08 20.87 7.58
N ALA A 139 -1.46 21.62 8.50
CA ALA A 139 -1.18 23.04 8.29
C ALA A 139 -0.15 23.23 7.16
N SER A 140 -0.18 24.37 6.47
CA SER A 140 0.74 24.67 5.36
C SER A 140 2.22 24.71 5.75
N THR A 141 2.52 24.76 7.05
CA THR A 141 3.86 24.70 7.63
C THR A 141 4.37 23.29 7.88
N ASP A 142 3.51 22.27 7.78
CA ASP A 142 3.89 20.88 8.03
C ASP A 142 4.61 20.30 6.82
N LYS A 143 5.76 19.66 7.07
CA LYS A 143 6.53 19.02 6.01
C LYS A 143 5.76 17.79 5.47
N PRO A 144 5.83 17.52 4.15
CA PRO A 144 5.24 16.31 3.59
C PRO A 144 5.87 15.08 4.25
N LEU A 145 5.04 14.06 4.47
CA LEU A 145 5.49 12.79 4.99
C LEU A 145 5.79 11.82 3.84
N LEU A 146 7.02 11.33 3.82
CA LEU A 146 7.43 10.18 3.04
C LEU A 146 6.90 8.93 3.73
N PHE A 147 6.05 8.20 3.03
CA PHE A 147 5.55 6.92 3.47
C PHE A 147 5.92 5.84 2.47
N SER A 148 6.07 4.64 2.98
CA SER A 148 6.11 3.42 2.19
C SER A 148 4.97 2.51 2.59
N TYR A 149 4.65 1.58 1.73
CA TYR A 149 3.61 0.60 2.00
C TYR A 149 4.04 -0.78 1.53
N TYR A 150 3.59 -1.79 2.27
CA TYR A 150 3.65 -3.17 1.86
C TYR A 150 2.24 -3.64 1.58
N ALA A 151 2.02 -4.24 0.42
CA ALA A 151 0.72 -4.81 0.07
C ALA A 151 0.72 -6.30 0.40
N VAL A 152 -0.03 -6.70 1.43
CA VAL A 152 -0.22 -8.11 1.77
C VAL A 152 -1.53 -8.58 1.18
N PHE A 153 -1.46 -9.69 0.45
CA PHE A 153 -2.58 -10.16 -0.34
C PHE A 153 -2.55 -11.68 -0.45
N SER A 154 -3.61 -12.23 -1.02
CA SER A 154 -3.66 -13.64 -1.35
C SER A 154 -3.97 -13.86 -2.83
N ILE A 155 -3.52 -14.99 -3.35
CA ILE A 155 -3.81 -15.47 -4.70
C ILE A 155 -4.16 -16.94 -4.65
N LYS A 156 -4.82 -17.43 -5.70
CA LYS A 156 -5.17 -18.82 -5.89
C LYS A 156 -4.50 -19.34 -7.16
N VAL A 157 -3.59 -20.31 -6.97
CA VAL A 157 -2.90 -21.02 -8.05
C VAL A 157 -3.15 -22.51 -7.84
N ASP A 158 -3.63 -23.21 -8.88
CA ASP A 158 -3.98 -24.64 -8.84
C ASP A 158 -4.83 -25.04 -7.63
N ASN A 159 -5.88 -24.26 -7.39
CA ASN A 159 -6.79 -24.38 -6.25
C ASN A 159 -6.20 -24.19 -4.85
N LYS A 160 -4.90 -23.91 -4.72
CA LYS A 160 -4.24 -23.60 -3.46
C LYS A 160 -4.19 -22.10 -3.24
N LYS A 161 -4.52 -21.65 -2.02
CA LYS A 161 -4.38 -20.25 -1.60
C LYS A 161 -2.94 -20.00 -1.17
N TYR A 162 -2.33 -18.94 -1.67
CA TYR A 162 -1.00 -18.45 -1.27
C TYR A 162 -1.15 -17.05 -0.70
N TYR A 163 -0.37 -16.74 0.33
CA TYR A 163 -0.24 -15.41 0.91
C TYR A 163 1.07 -14.79 0.43
N CYS A 164 0.96 -13.58 -0.09
CA CYS A 164 2.05 -12.90 -0.76
C CYS A 164 2.17 -11.46 -0.28
N ILE A 165 3.36 -10.90 -0.42
CA ILE A 165 3.65 -9.51 -0.10
C ILE A 165 4.37 -8.85 -1.26
N ILE A 166 4.01 -7.59 -1.49
CA ILE A 166 4.80 -6.65 -2.28
C ILE A 166 5.54 -5.76 -1.28
N ASP A 167 6.86 -5.89 -1.23
CA ASP A 167 7.81 -5.06 -0.48
C ASP A 167 8.59 -4.16 -1.47
N PRO A 168 8.16 -2.91 -1.65
CA PRO A 168 8.85 -2.00 -2.56
C PRO A 168 10.30 -1.67 -2.17
N PHE A 169 10.75 -1.90 -0.92
CA PHE A 169 12.14 -1.63 -0.54
C PHE A 169 13.11 -2.65 -1.10
N GLY A 170 12.70 -3.91 -1.21
CA GLY A 170 13.55 -4.97 -1.77
C GLY A 170 14.04 -4.65 -3.18
N LYS A 171 13.22 -3.95 -3.98
CA LYS A 171 13.57 -3.49 -5.33
C LYS A 171 14.60 -2.36 -5.33
N ILE A 172 14.47 -1.38 -4.43
CA ILE A 172 15.33 -0.17 -4.40
C ILE A 172 16.78 -0.53 -4.07
N THR A 173 17.02 -1.47 -3.15
CA THR A 173 18.38 -1.91 -2.80
C THR A 173 19.05 -2.82 -3.83
N SER A 174 18.28 -3.42 -4.74
CA SER A 174 18.80 -4.32 -5.80
C SER A 174 19.24 -3.59 -7.07
N GLY A 175 18.95 -2.29 -7.20
CA GLY A 175 19.30 -1.45 -8.35
C GLY A 175 20.52 -0.54 -8.17
N THR A 176 21.15 -0.56 -7.00
CA THR A 176 22.41 0.15 -6.71
C THR A 176 23.50 -0.85 -6.36
N SER A 177 24.04 -1.52 -7.37
CA SER A 177 25.30 -2.26 -7.31
C SER A 177 26.04 -2.11 -8.62
#